data_AF-A0A1S3CPX4-F1
#
_entry.id   AF-A0A1S3CPX4-F1
#
_cell.length_a   1.000
_cell.length_b   1.000
_cell.length_c   1.000
_cell.angle_alpha   90.00
_cell.angle_beta   90.00
_cell.angle_gamma   90.00
#
_symmetry.space_group_name_H-M   'P 1'
#
loop_
_entity.id
_entity.type
_entity.pdbx_description
1 polymer ?
#
loop_
_entity_poly.entity_id
_entity_poly.type
_entity_poly.pdbx_seq_one_letter_code
_entity_poly.pdbx_strand_id
1 'polypeptide(L)'
;MDFPEQDVDIFGEEYGNDDDDNNNHNDNDHDRDAPASSSQSSSSSDSSSSSDSSSSNASDGGDSSSSGSASSAEEDDQENGGEVQQNVHRGSYGYEDRDLFGSDNEDYCKTLAVSPFSVPVLPAIRNNNHHARGTFGRGRWGNQNDRGSGLLPRPGPYPQRHGFGGYGSKFSNGRHHDERFVSDMKLTKSEETLARKCIAFQEPCELACYSRVEGGDVYFDDRSLRLFKRFITEDIGADLNEGFDTFIEKKDLGSQGFGDLLGCIRDKNIPLQNIHFVTFRNNLNKILATAYIRHEPWEMGVHKRNGVVYLDVHKLPERPQSEMERRRCYWGYCFENLATEDPRRGNGEGIHHVDANAEYCAVIKTKLGAHRILMGAEMDCCDSTDEGRRFYVELKTSREVDSNETILDQRTEERYEREKLLKFWIQSFLAGVPYIVIGFRNDAGQLVRTERLRTKDITQRVKMKNYWQGGVCLAFADEVLCWLYGTVKENEDYILQFAHPFTRLELLQASSCPDAITHHIELL
;
A
#
# COMPACT_ATOMS: atom_id res chain seq x y z
N MET A 1 11.88 24.37 -21.24
CA MET A 1 12.89 23.94 -20.25
C MET A 1 12.33 22.67 -19.71
N ASP A 2 12.81 21.61 -20.29
CA ASP A 2 12.01 20.42 -20.51
C ASP A 2 12.54 19.38 -19.54
N PHE A 3 11.64 18.85 -18.73
CA PHE A 3 11.99 17.96 -17.62
C PHE A 3 11.80 16.51 -18.10
N PRO A 4 12.71 15.58 -17.77
CA PRO A 4 12.45 14.17 -17.94
C PRO A 4 11.40 13.75 -16.91
N GLU A 5 10.19 13.46 -17.38
CA GLU A 5 9.11 12.89 -16.56
C GLU A 5 9.25 11.36 -16.58
N GLN A 6 9.37 10.77 -15.38
CA GLN A 6 9.37 9.31 -15.17
C GLN A 6 7.98 8.83 -14.76
N ASP A 7 7.78 7.51 -14.80
CA ASP A 7 6.50 6.93 -15.17
C ASP A 7 5.63 6.51 -13.98
N VAL A 8 4.32 6.60 -14.16
CA VAL A 8 3.34 6.16 -13.16
C VAL A 8 2.22 5.40 -13.85
N ASP A 9 2.20 4.08 -13.65
CA ASP A 9 0.98 3.28 -13.58
C ASP A 9 1.05 2.58 -12.21
N ILE A 10 -0.02 2.67 -11.41
CA ILE A 10 -0.04 2.17 -10.03
C ILE A 10 0.10 0.63 -9.96
N PHE A 11 -0.18 -0.09 -11.05
CA PHE A 11 -0.01 -1.54 -11.17
C PHE A 11 0.85 -2.00 -12.37
N GLY A 12 1.36 -1.08 -13.20
CA GLY A 12 2.29 -1.38 -14.28
C GLY A 12 3.72 -1.67 -13.80
N GLU A 13 4.46 -2.50 -14.54
CA GLU A 13 5.89 -2.77 -14.24
C GLU A 13 6.79 -1.70 -14.88
N GLU A 14 7.08 -0.68 -14.07
CA GLU A 14 7.91 0.48 -14.38
C GLU A 14 9.42 0.14 -14.40
N TYR A 15 10.08 0.47 -15.52
CA TYR A 15 11.52 0.38 -15.70
C TYR A 15 12.09 1.78 -15.91
N GLY A 16 13.10 2.15 -15.13
CA GLY A 16 13.87 3.36 -15.41
C GLY A 16 14.70 3.18 -16.68
N ASN A 17 14.73 4.21 -17.54
CA ASN A 17 15.69 4.28 -18.64
C ASN A 17 17.08 4.64 -18.08
N ASP A 18 18.05 3.75 -18.24
CA ASP A 18 19.47 4.07 -18.13
C ASP A 18 19.95 4.54 -19.52
N ASP A 19 20.10 5.86 -19.73
CA ASP A 19 20.69 6.43 -20.94
C ASP A 19 22.23 6.26 -20.92
N ASP A 20 22.77 5.54 -21.91
CA ASP A 20 24.18 5.14 -21.98
C ASP A 20 25.07 6.27 -22.55
N ASP A 21 25.54 7.16 -21.67
CA ASP A 21 26.34 8.35 -22.02
C ASP A 21 27.81 8.00 -22.37
N ASN A 22 28.01 7.41 -23.56
CA ASN A 22 29.32 6.90 -24.03
C ASN A 22 29.72 7.43 -25.43
N ASN A 23 29.84 8.75 -25.55
CA ASN A 23 30.27 9.41 -26.79
C ASN A 23 31.77 9.77 -26.77
N ASN A 24 32.64 8.90 -27.30
CA ASN A 24 33.89 9.22 -28.04
C ASN A 24 34.84 8.01 -28.16
N HIS A 25 35.05 7.47 -29.36
CA HIS A 25 36.37 7.36 -30.03
C HIS A 25 36.21 7.01 -31.52
N ASN A 26 37.28 7.23 -32.30
CA ASN A 26 37.22 7.49 -33.75
C ASN A 26 37.55 6.29 -34.67
N ASP A 27 36.87 6.30 -35.83
CA ASP A 27 37.32 6.01 -37.21
C ASP A 27 37.89 4.64 -37.66
N ASN A 28 37.42 4.24 -38.86
CA ASN A 28 37.98 3.27 -39.83
C ASN A 28 37.89 1.76 -39.45
N ASP A 29 37.59 0.80 -40.34
CA ASP A 29 37.84 0.73 -41.80
C ASP A 29 36.79 -0.07 -42.63
N HIS A 30 36.77 0.22 -43.93
CA HIS A 30 36.27 -0.47 -45.15
C HIS A 30 35.45 -1.80 -45.17
N ASP A 31 34.34 -1.74 -45.94
CA ASP A 31 33.82 -2.66 -46.99
C ASP A 31 33.92 -4.22 -46.91
N ARG A 32 32.80 -4.94 -47.11
CA ARG A 32 32.46 -5.72 -48.36
C ARG A 32 31.19 -6.59 -48.30
N ASP A 33 30.73 -7.00 -49.48
CA ASP A 33 29.45 -7.67 -49.75
C ASP A 33 29.37 -9.22 -49.56
N ALA A 34 28.24 -9.65 -49.00
CA ALA A 34 27.42 -10.80 -49.45
C ALA A 34 28.03 -12.24 -49.37
N PRO A 35 27.38 -13.31 -49.90
CA PRO A 35 26.45 -14.05 -49.04
C PRO A 35 26.51 -15.60 -49.08
N ALA A 36 25.76 -16.21 -48.16
CA ALA A 36 25.16 -17.57 -48.22
C ALA A 36 26.06 -18.82 -48.17
N SER A 37 25.68 -19.79 -47.33
CA SER A 37 25.29 -21.15 -47.77
C SER A 37 24.82 -22.03 -46.59
N SER A 38 24.25 -23.18 -46.90
CA SER A 38 23.54 -24.09 -45.99
C SER A 38 24.31 -25.39 -45.71
N SER A 39 24.05 -26.02 -44.56
CA SER A 39 24.20 -27.47 -44.42
C SER A 39 23.17 -28.08 -43.46
N GLN A 40 22.50 -29.13 -43.94
CA GLN A 40 21.78 -30.11 -43.12
C GLN A 40 22.69 -31.33 -42.94
N SER A 41 22.55 -32.07 -41.84
CA SER A 41 22.92 -33.50 -41.79
C SER A 41 22.11 -34.24 -40.73
N SER A 42 21.86 -35.54 -40.96
CA SER A 42 20.92 -36.36 -40.18
C SER A 42 21.25 -37.86 -40.27
N SER A 43 21.40 -38.52 -39.12
CA SER A 43 21.50 -40.00 -38.95
C SER A 43 21.57 -40.30 -37.43
N SER A 44 20.62 -40.99 -36.78
CA SER A 44 20.29 -42.44 -36.82
C SER A 44 21.34 -43.34 -36.16
N SER A 45 21.03 -44.38 -35.35
CA SER A 45 19.75 -44.91 -34.82
C SER A 45 20.01 -45.99 -33.73
N ASP A 46 18.99 -46.81 -33.41
CA ASP A 46 19.00 -48.11 -32.71
C ASP A 46 19.05 -48.02 -31.15
N SER A 47 18.11 -48.53 -30.32
CA SER A 47 17.34 -49.80 -30.21
C SER A 47 18.08 -50.89 -29.39
N SER A 48 17.46 -51.80 -28.60
CA SER A 48 16.05 -52.25 -28.47
C SER A 48 15.79 -53.07 -27.16
N SER A 49 14.52 -53.30 -26.78
CA SER A 49 13.99 -54.40 -25.88
C SER A 49 14.49 -54.48 -24.41
N SER A 50 13.85 -55.15 -23.42
CA SER A 50 12.44 -55.55 -23.07
C SER A 50 12.48 -56.02 -21.56
N SER A 51 11.49 -56.61 -20.86
CA SER A 51 10.11 -57.10 -21.09
C SER A 51 9.40 -57.34 -19.71
N ASP A 52 8.08 -57.57 -19.75
CA ASP A 52 7.11 -58.02 -18.71
C ASP A 52 7.58 -58.79 -17.45
N SER A 53 6.86 -58.60 -16.32
CA SER A 53 5.92 -59.63 -15.79
C SER A 53 5.20 -59.23 -14.48
N SER A 54 4.12 -59.95 -14.16
CA SER A 54 3.14 -59.68 -13.09
C SER A 54 3.29 -60.56 -11.85
N SER A 55 2.75 -60.13 -10.69
CA SER A 55 1.95 -61.02 -9.83
C SER A 55 1.10 -60.26 -8.80
N SER A 56 0.02 -60.90 -8.34
CA SER A 56 -0.90 -60.47 -7.29
C SER A 56 -0.85 -61.44 -6.10
N ASN A 57 -1.27 -60.98 -4.91
CA ASN A 57 -1.92 -61.86 -3.92
C ASN A 57 -2.65 -61.05 -2.82
N ALA A 58 -3.57 -61.70 -2.12
CA ALA A 58 -4.40 -61.09 -1.07
C ALA A 58 -4.67 -62.06 0.10
N SER A 59 -4.70 -61.50 1.31
CA SER A 59 -5.23 -62.08 2.58
C SER A 59 -5.14 -60.95 3.62
N ASP A 60 -6.19 -60.41 4.25
CA ASP A 60 -7.42 -60.95 4.87
C ASP A 60 -7.25 -61.37 6.35
N GLY A 61 -8.27 -61.07 7.16
CA GLY A 61 -8.29 -61.13 8.63
C GLY A 61 -7.75 -59.85 9.32
N GLY A 62 -8.35 -59.34 10.40
CA GLY A 62 -9.61 -59.72 11.05
C GLY A 62 -9.71 -59.24 12.51
N ASP A 63 -10.93 -58.85 12.93
CA ASP A 63 -11.37 -58.60 14.33
C ASP A 63 -10.72 -57.44 15.14
N SER A 64 -11.33 -56.96 16.25
CA SER A 64 -12.69 -56.42 16.52
C SER A 64 -12.74 -55.82 17.96
N SER A 65 -13.90 -55.30 18.41
CA SER A 65 -14.19 -54.68 19.75
C SER A 65 -13.52 -53.29 20.01
N SER A 66 -14.18 -52.16 20.30
CA SER A 66 -15.24 -51.76 21.28
C SER A 66 -14.69 -51.43 22.69
N SER A 67 -15.17 -50.48 23.50
CA SER A 67 -16.41 -49.65 23.52
C SER A 67 -16.33 -48.52 24.59
N GLY A 68 -17.23 -47.52 24.53
CA GLY A 68 -17.51 -46.55 25.61
C GLY A 68 -16.82 -45.18 25.41
N SER A 69 -17.44 -43.99 25.50
CA SER A 69 -18.77 -43.54 25.96
C SER A 69 -19.01 -43.45 27.48
N ALA A 70 -18.80 -42.25 28.05
CA ALA A 70 -19.56 -41.69 29.17
C ALA A 70 -19.30 -40.17 29.32
N SER A 71 -20.20 -39.45 29.98
CA SER A 71 -20.18 -38.00 30.20
C SER A 71 -20.55 -37.64 31.64
N SER A 72 -19.94 -36.60 32.21
CA SER A 72 -20.49 -35.85 33.36
C SER A 72 -19.70 -34.55 33.60
N ALA A 73 -20.38 -33.52 34.11
CA ALA A 73 -19.78 -32.32 34.72
C ALA A 73 -20.31 -32.19 36.15
N GLU A 74 -19.60 -31.44 37.02
CA GLU A 74 -20.13 -30.62 38.13
C GLU A 74 -18.97 -29.86 38.82
N GLU A 75 -19.28 -29.00 39.81
CA GLU A 75 -18.49 -27.81 40.21
C GLU A 75 -17.88 -27.88 41.63
N ASP A 76 -17.00 -26.91 41.94
CA ASP A 76 -16.47 -26.51 43.27
C ASP A 76 -15.63 -27.54 44.08
N ASP A 77 -14.82 -27.19 45.09
CA ASP A 77 -14.73 -25.96 45.92
C ASP A 77 -13.26 -25.64 46.34
N GLN A 78 -13.04 -24.60 47.17
CA GLN A 78 -11.74 -24.00 47.53
C GLN A 78 -11.11 -24.57 48.83
N GLU A 79 -9.77 -24.56 48.94
CA GLU A 79 -9.04 -23.69 49.89
C GLU A 79 -7.50 -23.90 49.97
N ASN A 80 -6.83 -22.81 50.37
CA ASN A 80 -5.47 -22.60 50.89
C ASN A 80 -4.50 -23.77 51.20
N GLY A 81 -3.22 -23.55 50.84
CA GLY A 81 -2.07 -24.28 51.39
C GLY A 81 -0.72 -23.89 50.77
N GLY A 82 -0.03 -22.88 51.32
CA GLY A 82 1.25 -22.39 50.79
C GLY A 82 2.47 -22.85 51.59
N GLU A 83 3.52 -23.32 50.91
CA GLU A 83 4.84 -23.55 51.51
C GLU A 83 5.98 -23.20 50.52
N VAL A 84 7.13 -22.77 51.04
CA VAL A 84 8.24 -22.22 50.24
C VAL A 84 9.40 -23.19 50.16
N GLN A 85 9.75 -23.63 48.95
CA GLN A 85 11.04 -24.30 48.69
C GLN A 85 11.77 -23.66 47.50
N GLN A 86 13.01 -23.26 47.74
CA GLN A 86 13.94 -22.85 46.68
C GLN A 86 14.42 -24.10 45.94
N ASN A 87 14.45 -24.06 44.61
CA ASN A 87 15.34 -24.94 43.86
C ASN A 87 15.89 -24.23 42.61
N VAL A 88 17.20 -24.33 42.42
CA VAL A 88 17.93 -23.59 41.38
C VAL A 88 17.99 -24.43 40.11
N HIS A 89 17.37 -23.96 39.02
CA HIS A 89 17.61 -24.54 37.69
C HIS A 89 17.65 -23.50 36.56
N ARG A 90 18.88 -23.29 36.07
CA ARG A 90 19.25 -23.13 34.64
C ARG A 90 18.23 -22.38 33.75
N GLY A 91 18.36 -21.06 33.68
CA GLY A 91 17.54 -20.22 32.80
C GLY A 91 17.70 -20.57 31.31
N SER A 92 16.57 -20.77 30.64
CA SER A 92 16.41 -20.76 29.19
C SER A 92 15.47 -19.60 28.83
N TYR A 93 15.88 -18.73 27.92
CA TYR A 93 15.08 -17.55 27.54
C TYR A 93 14.01 -17.95 26.52
N GLY A 94 12.88 -18.47 27.01
CA GLY A 94 11.65 -18.52 26.24
C GLY A 94 11.08 -17.11 26.08
N TYR A 95 10.82 -16.68 24.85
CA TYR A 95 9.90 -15.59 24.60
C TYR A 95 8.47 -16.14 24.73
N GLU A 96 7.69 -15.60 25.66
CA GLU A 96 6.25 -15.87 25.72
C GLU A 96 5.56 -15.14 24.56
N ASP A 97 5.02 -15.88 23.60
CA ASP A 97 4.10 -15.34 22.61
C ASP A 97 2.84 -14.83 23.31
N ARG A 98 2.80 -13.52 23.56
CA ARG A 98 1.57 -12.85 24.00
C ARG A 98 0.71 -12.58 22.78
N ASP A 99 -0.46 -13.22 22.77
CA ASP A 99 -1.49 -12.98 21.78
C ASP A 99 -1.77 -11.47 21.63
N LEU A 100 -1.80 -11.00 20.38
CA LEU A 100 -2.07 -9.61 20.05
C LEU A 100 -3.57 -9.29 20.09
N PHE A 101 -4.42 -10.31 20.14
CA PHE A 101 -5.87 -10.24 20.02
C PHE A 101 -6.56 -10.54 21.36
N GLY A 102 -6.37 -9.66 22.34
CA GLY A 102 -6.97 -9.78 23.67
C GLY A 102 -8.50 -9.90 23.62
N SER A 103 -9.03 -10.92 24.29
CA SER A 103 -10.44 -11.32 24.22
C SER A 103 -11.37 -10.49 25.13
N ASP A 104 -11.60 -9.22 24.81
CA ASP A 104 -12.88 -8.55 25.12
C ASP A 104 -13.09 -7.26 24.30
N ASN A 105 -14.33 -6.97 23.88
CA ASN A 105 -14.66 -5.71 23.20
C ASN A 105 -16.18 -5.38 23.07
N GLU A 106 -17.10 -6.22 23.58
CA GLU A 106 -18.54 -6.01 23.39
C GLU A 106 -19.07 -4.75 24.10
N ASP A 107 -18.45 -4.35 25.21
CA ASP A 107 -18.82 -3.12 25.93
C ASP A 107 -18.24 -1.84 25.30
N TYR A 108 -17.09 -1.91 24.63
CA TYR A 108 -16.53 -0.73 23.95
C TYR A 108 -17.41 -0.30 22.75
N CYS A 109 -18.08 -1.25 22.10
CA CYS A 109 -19.03 -0.99 21.00
C CYS A 109 -20.21 -0.07 21.39
N LYS A 110 -20.49 0.10 22.70
CA LYS A 110 -21.56 0.93 23.24
C LYS A 110 -21.11 2.37 23.56
N THR A 111 -19.83 2.69 23.38
CA THR A 111 -19.25 4.00 23.78
C THR A 111 -19.53 5.08 22.74
N LEU A 112 -20.22 6.15 23.14
CA LEU A 112 -20.49 7.33 22.31
C LEU A 112 -19.19 8.03 21.88
N ALA A 113 -19.19 8.61 20.67
CA ALA A 113 -18.03 9.30 20.07
C ALA A 113 -17.68 10.68 20.67
N VAL A 114 -18.03 10.93 21.94
CA VAL A 114 -17.77 12.19 22.64
C VAL A 114 -16.80 11.94 23.79
N SER A 115 -15.53 12.27 23.58
CA SER A 115 -14.53 12.30 24.64
C SER A 115 -14.88 13.40 25.66
N PRO A 116 -14.95 13.13 26.98
CA PRO A 116 -15.02 14.17 27.99
C PRO A 116 -13.69 14.93 28.15
N PHE A 117 -12.60 14.42 27.56
CA PHE A 117 -11.30 15.07 27.51
C PHE A 117 -11.17 15.93 26.25
N SER A 118 -10.85 17.20 26.43
CA SER A 118 -10.56 18.14 25.34
C SER A 118 -9.42 17.66 24.44
N VAL A 119 -9.57 17.83 23.12
CA VAL A 119 -8.50 17.55 22.16
C VAL A 119 -7.27 18.41 22.50
N PRO A 120 -6.05 17.83 22.60
CA PRO A 120 -4.85 18.58 22.95
C PRO A 120 -4.43 19.51 21.81
N VAL A 121 -4.79 20.78 21.92
CA VAL A 121 -4.41 21.82 20.95
C VAL A 121 -2.90 22.09 21.05
N LEU A 122 -2.18 21.97 19.93
CA LEU A 122 -0.75 22.30 19.87
C LEU A 122 -0.51 23.80 20.18
N PRO A 123 0.57 24.17 20.89
CA PRO A 123 0.86 25.57 21.21
C PRO A 123 0.98 26.45 19.95
N ALA A 124 0.26 27.58 19.94
CA ALA A 124 0.26 28.50 18.81
C ALA A 124 1.68 29.01 18.47
N ILE A 125 2.10 28.83 17.22
CA ILE A 125 3.42 29.24 16.73
C ILE A 125 3.52 30.77 16.77
N ARG A 126 4.32 31.30 17.70
CA ARG A 126 4.62 32.73 17.78
C ARG A 126 5.51 33.18 16.62
N ASN A 127 4.86 33.64 15.56
CA ASN A 127 5.52 34.19 14.37
C ASN A 127 6.17 35.55 14.70
N ASN A 128 7.44 35.54 15.10
CA ASN A 128 8.12 36.73 15.67
C ASN A 128 8.68 37.68 14.60
N ASN A 129 7.81 38.24 13.75
CA ASN A 129 8.13 39.30 12.80
C ASN A 129 7.38 40.58 13.16
N HIS A 130 8.04 41.48 13.90
CA HIS A 130 7.53 42.83 14.19
C HIS A 130 8.50 43.90 13.67
N HIS A 131 8.19 44.46 12.49
CA HIS A 131 8.83 45.68 12.00
C HIS A 131 8.31 46.90 12.78
N ALA A 132 9.02 47.29 13.83
CA ALA A 132 8.67 48.48 14.61
C ALA A 132 8.95 49.78 13.83
N ARG A 133 7.88 50.49 13.43
CA ARG A 133 7.97 51.89 12.97
C ARG A 133 8.50 52.77 14.10
N GLY A 134 9.57 53.52 13.86
CA GLY A 134 10.12 54.47 14.83
C GLY A 134 9.35 55.79 14.90
N THR A 135 9.37 56.45 16.05
CA THR A 135 9.02 57.87 16.27
C THR A 135 9.85 58.42 17.44
N PHE A 136 10.03 59.74 17.48
CA PHE A 136 11.07 60.45 18.24
C PHE A 136 10.84 60.55 19.76
N GLY A 137 11.95 60.61 20.53
CA GLY A 137 12.00 61.06 21.93
C GLY A 137 13.44 61.39 22.37
N ARG A 138 13.65 62.48 23.12
CA ARG A 138 14.97 62.93 23.62
C ARG A 138 14.94 63.21 25.13
N GLY A 139 16.01 62.83 25.84
CA GLY A 139 16.30 63.13 27.25
C GLY A 139 16.92 61.90 27.93
N ARG A 140 18.18 61.84 28.40
CA ARG A 140 19.17 62.74 29.06
C ARG A 140 19.17 62.58 30.59
N TRP A 141 20.39 62.54 31.16
CA TRP A 141 20.76 62.40 32.58
C TRP A 141 20.68 60.95 33.12
N GLY A 142 21.66 60.45 33.90
CA GLY A 142 22.94 61.05 34.29
C GLY A 142 23.89 60.13 35.10
N ASN A 143 25.16 60.53 35.18
CA ASN A 143 26.35 59.99 35.88
C ASN A 143 26.18 58.97 37.03
N GLN A 144 27.11 58.00 37.09
CA GLN A 144 28.17 58.00 38.13
C GLN A 144 29.44 57.23 37.68
N ASN A 145 30.51 57.26 38.50
CA ASN A 145 31.89 56.90 38.11
C ASN A 145 32.32 55.53 38.66
N ASP A 146 33.24 54.83 37.97
CA ASP A 146 34.67 54.74 38.36
C ASP A 146 35.47 54.03 37.23
N ARG A 147 36.61 54.56 36.75
CA ARG A 147 37.96 54.68 37.35
C ARG A 147 38.72 53.34 37.49
N GLY A 148 39.39 52.95 36.40
CA GLY A 148 40.52 52.01 36.40
C GLY A 148 41.47 52.35 35.24
N SER A 149 42.73 52.65 35.52
CA SER A 149 43.66 53.27 34.55
C SER A 149 44.97 52.48 34.38
N GLY A 150 45.36 52.20 33.12
CA GLY A 150 46.56 51.42 32.78
C GLY A 150 47.33 51.92 31.55
N LEU A 151 48.20 52.91 31.75
CA LEU A 151 49.51 53.16 31.10
C LEU A 151 49.80 52.62 29.65
N LEU A 152 49.59 53.48 28.63
CA LEU A 152 50.56 54.02 27.63
C LEU A 152 51.80 53.18 27.11
N PRO A 153 52.42 53.48 25.92
CA PRO A 153 51.90 54.07 24.65
C PRO A 153 52.59 53.66 23.28
N ARG A 154 51.82 53.57 22.17
CA ARG A 154 52.16 53.94 20.74
C ARG A 154 53.34 53.22 19.99
N PRO A 155 53.66 53.45 18.67
CA PRO A 155 53.09 54.37 17.63
C PRO A 155 52.85 53.85 16.15
N GLY A 156 51.64 54.06 15.59
CA GLY A 156 51.35 54.39 14.14
C GLY A 156 51.69 53.40 12.99
N PRO A 157 51.42 53.73 11.70
CA PRO A 157 50.54 54.76 11.11
C PRO A 157 49.51 54.25 10.03
N TYR A 158 48.74 55.19 9.44
CA TYR A 158 47.70 55.14 8.36
C TYR A 158 48.00 54.32 7.06
N PRO A 159 47.04 54.06 6.12
CA PRO A 159 45.67 54.64 5.95
C PRO A 159 44.50 53.65 5.63
N GLN A 160 43.31 54.20 5.35
CA GLN A 160 42.14 53.49 4.76
C GLN A 160 42.34 53.05 3.30
N ARG A 161 41.50 52.11 2.83
CA ARG A 161 41.01 52.09 1.45
C ARG A 161 39.50 51.72 1.40
N HIS A 162 38.75 52.33 0.49
CA HIS A 162 37.30 52.08 0.35
C HIS A 162 36.97 50.78 -0.39
N GLY A 163 35.90 50.13 0.06
CA GLY A 163 34.76 49.75 -0.79
C GLY A 163 34.95 48.67 -1.85
N PHE A 164 34.31 47.51 -1.62
CA PHE A 164 33.69 46.72 -2.67
C PHE A 164 32.25 46.36 -2.27
N GLY A 165 31.36 46.25 -3.26
CA GLY A 165 29.92 46.14 -3.04
C GLY A 165 29.47 44.79 -2.45
N GLY A 166 28.52 44.82 -1.53
CA GLY A 166 27.95 43.60 -0.95
C GLY A 166 26.99 42.90 -1.90
N TYR A 167 27.41 41.73 -2.43
CA TYR A 167 26.47 40.73 -2.97
C TYR A 167 25.73 40.05 -1.81
N GLY A 168 24.77 40.76 -1.22
CA GLY A 168 23.83 40.20 -0.25
C GLY A 168 22.90 39.20 -0.95
N SER A 169 23.09 37.91 -0.69
CA SER A 169 22.36 36.82 -1.34
C SER A 169 20.84 36.95 -1.16
N LYS A 170 20.12 37.32 -2.22
CA LYS A 170 18.65 37.33 -2.28
C LYS A 170 18.09 35.95 -2.63
N PHE A 171 18.48 34.92 -1.87
CA PHE A 171 17.91 33.57 -1.96
C PHE A 171 17.27 33.19 -0.62
N SER A 172 16.13 33.82 -0.33
CA SER A 172 15.23 33.44 0.77
C SER A 172 13.79 33.73 0.35
N ASN A 173 12.89 32.76 0.59
CA ASN A 173 11.45 32.79 0.31
C ASN A 173 11.04 33.28 -1.09
N GLY A 174 11.32 32.44 -2.09
CA GLY A 174 10.83 32.57 -3.47
C GLY A 174 10.19 31.29 -4.02
N ARG A 175 9.69 30.38 -3.17
CA ARG A 175 8.83 29.27 -3.60
C ARG A 175 7.38 29.74 -3.57
N HIS A 176 6.62 29.45 -4.61
CA HIS A 176 5.23 29.87 -4.75
C HIS A 176 4.39 29.35 -3.57
N HIS A 177 3.73 30.26 -2.86
CA HIS A 177 2.53 29.88 -2.10
C HIS A 177 1.43 29.64 -3.13
N ASP A 178 0.95 28.40 -3.22
CA ASP A 178 -0.35 28.15 -3.82
C ASP A 178 -1.40 28.88 -2.97
N GLU A 179 -2.24 29.71 -3.59
CA GLU A 179 -3.27 30.47 -2.87
C GLU A 179 -4.33 29.54 -2.23
N ARG A 180 -4.40 28.28 -2.70
CA ARG A 180 -5.22 27.21 -2.12
C ARG A 180 -4.62 26.59 -0.85
N PHE A 181 -3.38 26.91 -0.46
CA PHE A 181 -2.71 26.21 0.64
C PHE A 181 -3.40 26.37 2.01
N VAL A 182 -3.76 25.26 2.65
CA VAL A 182 -4.46 25.22 3.96
C VAL A 182 -3.55 24.72 5.08
N SER A 183 -2.81 23.62 4.87
CA SER A 183 -1.99 22.98 5.92
C SER A 183 -0.91 22.06 5.32
N ASP A 184 0.17 21.79 6.07
CA ASP A 184 1.17 20.77 5.71
C ASP A 184 1.54 19.84 6.87
N MET A 185 1.67 18.54 6.56
CA MET A 185 2.20 17.54 7.50
C MET A 185 3.58 17.05 7.04
N LYS A 186 4.63 17.53 7.70
CA LYS A 186 6.03 17.25 7.30
C LYS A 186 6.49 15.87 7.78
N LEU A 187 7.23 15.17 6.92
CA LEU A 187 7.80 13.84 7.16
C LEU A 187 9.07 13.91 8.04
N THR A 188 8.96 14.48 9.23
CA THR A 188 10.10 14.80 10.12
C THR A 188 10.49 13.70 11.11
N LYS A 189 9.62 12.72 11.35
CA LYS A 189 9.87 11.64 12.30
C LYS A 189 10.70 10.54 11.65
N SER A 190 11.75 10.10 12.34
CA SER A 190 12.54 8.94 11.92
C SER A 190 11.73 7.65 11.99
N GLU A 191 12.12 6.66 11.20
CA GLU A 191 11.55 5.31 11.27
C GLU A 191 11.59 4.77 12.70
N GLU A 192 12.72 4.91 13.42
CA GLU A 192 12.84 4.56 14.83
C GLU A 192 11.77 5.18 15.74
N THR A 193 11.33 6.40 15.44
CA THR A 193 10.32 7.11 16.24
C THR A 193 8.94 6.52 16.01
N LEU A 194 8.65 6.13 14.77
CA LEU A 194 7.38 5.51 14.38
C LEU A 194 7.33 4.02 14.80
N ALA A 195 8.43 3.28 14.65
CA ALA A 195 8.53 1.86 15.03
C ALA A 195 8.37 1.60 16.54
N ARG A 196 8.58 2.63 17.38
CA ARG A 196 8.32 2.60 18.83
C ARG A 196 6.84 2.79 19.20
N LYS A 197 5.97 3.15 18.25
CA LYS A 197 4.52 3.24 18.46
C LYS A 197 3.85 1.90 18.16
N CYS A 198 3.12 1.36 19.13
CA CYS A 198 2.10 0.36 18.84
C CYS A 198 0.78 1.07 18.50
N ILE A 199 0.30 0.92 17.27
CA ILE A 199 -1.01 1.41 16.83
C ILE A 199 -1.98 0.23 16.82
N ALA A 200 -3.09 0.36 17.54
CA ALA A 200 -4.19 -0.60 17.46
C ALA A 200 -4.84 -0.53 16.07
N PHE A 201 -4.91 -1.67 15.39
CA PHE A 201 -5.68 -1.85 14.17
C PHE A 201 -6.73 -2.94 14.43
N GLN A 202 -8.01 -2.62 14.21
CA GLN A 202 -9.10 -3.58 14.36
C GLN A 202 -9.10 -4.55 13.18
N GLU A 203 -9.31 -5.84 13.45
CA GLU A 203 -9.49 -6.85 12.41
C GLU A 203 -10.59 -6.41 11.42
N PRO A 204 -10.29 -6.32 10.10
CA PRO A 204 -11.25 -5.81 9.13
C PRO A 204 -12.47 -6.73 9.01
N CYS A 205 -13.67 -6.14 9.10
CA CYS A 205 -14.94 -6.86 9.11
C CYS A 205 -15.80 -6.39 7.93
N GLU A 206 -16.16 -7.31 7.03
CA GLU A 206 -17.10 -7.05 5.94
C GLU A 206 -18.52 -6.83 6.49
N LEU A 207 -19.20 -5.80 5.99
CA LEU A 207 -20.59 -5.48 6.33
C LEU A 207 -21.56 -5.66 5.15
N ALA A 208 -21.04 -5.57 3.93
CA ALA A 208 -21.79 -5.63 2.69
C ALA A 208 -20.81 -5.88 1.53
N CYS A 209 -21.34 -6.15 0.34
CA CYS A 209 -20.57 -6.22 -0.89
C CYS A 209 -21.39 -5.75 -2.08
N TYR A 210 -20.72 -5.52 -3.21
CA TYR A 210 -21.37 -5.28 -4.49
C TYR A 210 -20.55 -5.83 -5.66
N SER A 211 -21.24 -6.11 -6.74
CA SER A 211 -20.75 -6.70 -7.98
C SER A 211 -21.08 -5.80 -9.16
N ARG A 212 -20.08 -5.40 -9.93
CA ARG A 212 -20.27 -4.89 -11.29
C ARG A 212 -20.14 -6.05 -12.26
N VAL A 213 -21.04 -6.12 -13.24
CA VAL A 213 -21.05 -7.20 -14.25
C VAL A 213 -20.60 -6.70 -15.61
N GLU A 214 -20.30 -7.62 -16.52
CA GLU A 214 -20.11 -7.38 -17.95
C GLU A 214 -21.23 -6.44 -18.48
N GLY A 215 -20.85 -5.32 -19.09
CA GLY A 215 -21.78 -4.26 -19.52
C GLY A 215 -21.92 -3.07 -18.55
N GLY A 216 -21.55 -3.21 -17.29
CA GLY A 216 -21.37 -2.11 -16.32
C GLY A 216 -22.47 -1.94 -15.26
N ASP A 217 -23.55 -2.72 -15.30
CA ASP A 217 -24.59 -2.73 -14.25
C ASP A 217 -24.03 -3.14 -12.89
N VAL A 218 -24.57 -2.55 -11.81
CA VAL A 218 -24.15 -2.78 -10.42
C VAL A 218 -25.26 -3.44 -9.60
N TYR A 219 -24.89 -4.46 -8.84
CA TYR A 219 -25.79 -5.22 -7.97
C TYR A 219 -25.17 -5.33 -6.56
N PHE A 220 -25.98 -5.10 -5.52
CA PHE A 220 -25.51 -5.16 -4.13
C PHE A 220 -25.54 -6.60 -3.57
N ASP A 221 -24.86 -7.51 -4.25
CA ASP A 221 -24.66 -8.94 -3.94
C ASP A 221 -23.30 -9.48 -4.45
N ASP A 222 -23.03 -10.78 -4.27
CA ASP A 222 -21.74 -11.43 -4.56
C ASP A 222 -21.63 -12.13 -5.92
N ARG A 223 -22.51 -11.82 -6.89
CA ARG A 223 -22.54 -12.51 -8.21
C ARG A 223 -21.24 -12.44 -9.04
N SER A 224 -20.39 -11.43 -8.84
CA SER A 224 -19.10 -11.28 -9.54
C SER A 224 -17.92 -11.87 -8.73
N LEU A 225 -18.15 -12.47 -7.57
CA LEU A 225 -17.08 -13.02 -6.73
C LEU A 225 -16.58 -14.37 -7.26
N ARG A 226 -15.42 -14.33 -7.93
CA ARG A 226 -14.73 -15.50 -8.51
C ARG A 226 -14.22 -16.46 -7.42
N LEU A 227 -14.23 -17.76 -7.71
CA LEU A 227 -13.59 -18.80 -6.88
C LEU A 227 -12.12 -18.98 -7.28
N PHE A 228 -11.24 -19.23 -6.30
CA PHE A 228 -9.81 -19.44 -6.53
C PHE A 228 -9.49 -20.85 -7.05
N LYS A 229 -8.80 -20.94 -8.19
CA LYS A 229 -8.32 -22.21 -8.76
C LYS A 229 -7.14 -22.74 -7.95
N ARG A 230 -7.41 -23.62 -6.98
CA ARG A 230 -6.41 -24.21 -6.06
C ARG A 230 -5.19 -24.84 -6.75
N PHE A 231 -5.35 -25.31 -7.98
CA PHE A 231 -4.32 -25.99 -8.77
C PHE A 231 -3.63 -25.11 -9.82
N ILE A 232 -3.59 -23.78 -9.63
CA ILE A 232 -2.87 -22.83 -10.51
C ILE A 232 -1.37 -23.17 -10.77
N THR A 233 -0.78 -24.04 -9.96
CA THR A 233 0.55 -24.64 -10.19
C THR A 233 0.61 -25.58 -11.40
N GLU A 234 -0.52 -26.01 -11.95
CA GLU A 234 -0.59 -26.88 -13.14
C GLU A 234 -0.53 -26.07 -14.44
N ASP A 235 -0.80 -24.76 -14.39
CA ASP A 235 -0.77 -23.85 -15.54
C ASP A 235 0.61 -23.20 -15.78
N ILE A 236 1.67 -23.69 -15.14
CA ILE A 236 3.04 -23.22 -15.39
C ILE A 236 3.43 -23.52 -16.85
N GLY A 237 3.88 -22.49 -17.56
CA GLY A 237 4.10 -22.49 -19.00
C GLY A 237 2.98 -21.81 -19.81
N ALA A 238 1.86 -21.43 -19.17
CA ALA A 238 0.79 -20.66 -19.83
C ALA A 238 1.29 -19.32 -20.37
N ASP A 239 0.81 -18.93 -21.55
CA ASP A 239 1.13 -17.66 -22.19
C ASP A 239 0.09 -16.60 -21.80
N LEU A 240 0.50 -15.61 -20.98
CA LEU A 240 -0.41 -14.56 -20.52
C LEU A 240 -0.78 -13.57 -21.65
N ASN A 241 -0.19 -13.68 -22.84
CA ASN A 241 -0.62 -12.94 -24.04
C ASN A 241 -1.92 -13.49 -24.66
N GLU A 242 -2.33 -14.72 -24.33
CA GLU A 242 -3.54 -15.33 -24.88
C GLU A 242 -4.78 -14.47 -24.56
N GLY A 243 -5.52 -14.06 -25.60
CA GLY A 243 -6.73 -13.26 -25.48
C GLY A 243 -6.55 -11.73 -25.49
N PHE A 244 -5.31 -11.21 -25.53
CA PHE A 244 -5.02 -9.76 -25.49
C PHE A 244 -5.69 -8.96 -26.62
N ASP A 245 -5.86 -9.56 -27.79
CA ASP A 245 -6.57 -8.98 -28.94
C ASP A 245 -8.08 -8.82 -28.74
N THR A 246 -8.64 -9.50 -27.73
CA THR A 246 -10.05 -9.44 -27.34
C THR A 246 -10.30 -8.73 -25.99
N PHE A 247 -9.25 -8.13 -25.40
CA PHE A 247 -9.29 -7.49 -24.09
C PHE A 247 -10.17 -6.24 -24.06
N ILE A 248 -11.02 -6.11 -23.03
CA ILE A 248 -11.81 -4.92 -22.75
C ILE A 248 -11.21 -4.21 -21.52
N GLU A 249 -10.60 -3.06 -21.75
CA GLU A 249 -9.88 -2.27 -20.74
C GLU A 249 -10.81 -1.67 -19.67
N LYS A 250 -10.30 -1.56 -18.43
CA LYS A 250 -11.00 -0.94 -17.30
C LYS A 250 -11.20 0.55 -17.55
N LYS A 251 -12.45 0.99 -17.61
CA LYS A 251 -12.80 2.40 -17.81
C LYS A 251 -12.64 3.16 -16.50
N ASP A 252 -12.08 4.36 -16.56
CA ASP A 252 -12.08 5.25 -15.41
C ASP A 252 -13.50 5.79 -15.17
N LEU A 253 -14.10 5.37 -14.06
CA LEU A 253 -15.42 5.82 -13.61
C LEU A 253 -15.32 7.05 -12.69
N GLY A 254 -14.11 7.41 -12.24
CA GLY A 254 -13.86 8.44 -11.24
C GLY A 254 -14.82 8.34 -10.04
N SER A 255 -15.43 9.47 -9.68
CA SER A 255 -16.37 9.56 -8.58
C SER A 255 -17.70 8.83 -8.80
N GLN A 256 -18.02 8.34 -10.00
CA GLN A 256 -19.20 7.47 -10.21
C GLN A 256 -19.01 6.14 -9.51
N GLY A 257 -17.80 5.55 -9.58
CA GLY A 257 -17.48 4.32 -8.84
C GLY A 257 -17.57 4.52 -7.33
N PHE A 258 -17.21 5.70 -6.81
CA PHE A 258 -17.42 6.04 -5.41
C PHE A 258 -18.92 6.15 -5.08
N GLY A 259 -19.73 6.64 -6.02
CA GLY A 259 -21.20 6.61 -5.94
C GLY A 259 -21.79 5.22 -5.73
N ASP A 260 -21.21 4.17 -6.31
CA ASP A 260 -21.64 2.78 -6.14
C ASP A 260 -21.38 2.26 -4.71
N LEU A 261 -20.18 2.53 -4.18
CA LEU A 261 -19.83 2.24 -2.78
C LEU A 261 -20.78 2.93 -1.81
N LEU A 262 -21.03 4.24 -2.02
CA LEU A 262 -21.98 5.01 -1.21
C LEU A 262 -23.43 4.50 -1.40
N GLY A 263 -23.77 3.97 -2.59
CA GLY A 263 -25.05 3.31 -2.88
C GLY A 263 -25.24 2.04 -2.06
N CYS A 264 -24.26 1.14 -2.06
CA CYS A 264 -24.29 -0.10 -1.27
C CYS A 264 -24.40 0.20 0.24
N ILE A 265 -23.68 1.22 0.72
CA ILE A 265 -23.76 1.71 2.11
C ILE A 265 -25.20 2.15 2.49
N ARG A 266 -25.92 2.83 1.58
CA ARG A 266 -27.33 3.20 1.79
C ARG A 266 -28.26 1.99 1.72
N ASP A 267 -28.11 1.13 0.72
CA ASP A 267 -28.95 -0.07 0.53
C ASP A 267 -28.89 -1.02 1.74
N LYS A 268 -27.69 -1.30 2.25
CA LYS A 268 -27.52 -2.13 3.46
C LYS A 268 -27.70 -1.36 4.77
N ASN A 269 -28.16 -0.10 4.71
CA ASN A 269 -28.49 0.75 5.86
C ASN A 269 -27.33 0.90 6.88
N ILE A 270 -26.08 0.98 6.41
CA ILE A 270 -24.89 1.00 7.27
C ILE A 270 -24.78 2.36 7.99
N PRO A 271 -24.82 2.42 9.35
CA PRO A 271 -24.93 3.69 10.07
C PRO A 271 -23.59 4.44 10.13
N LEU A 272 -23.52 5.58 9.41
CA LEU A 272 -22.31 6.41 9.33
C LEU A 272 -22.04 7.31 10.55
N GLN A 273 -23.00 7.46 11.47
CA GLN A 273 -22.96 8.37 12.64
C GLN A 273 -21.73 8.21 13.58
N ASN A 274 -20.98 7.12 13.45
CA ASN A 274 -19.77 6.83 14.24
C ASN A 274 -18.51 6.63 13.38
N ILE A 275 -18.62 6.73 12.05
CA ILE A 275 -17.53 6.57 11.10
C ILE A 275 -16.80 7.92 10.94
N HIS A 276 -15.47 7.88 10.89
CA HIS A 276 -14.64 9.08 10.73
C HIS A 276 -14.23 9.26 9.26
N PHE A 277 -13.99 8.14 8.56
CA PHE A 277 -13.55 8.13 7.16
C PHE A 277 -14.34 7.13 6.32
N VAL A 278 -14.75 7.55 5.12
CA VAL A 278 -15.32 6.70 4.05
C VAL A 278 -14.45 6.85 2.81
N THR A 279 -14.00 5.75 2.22
CA THR A 279 -12.92 5.78 1.19
C THR A 279 -12.91 4.50 0.34
N PHE A 280 -12.23 4.51 -0.80
CA PHE A 280 -11.70 3.26 -1.36
C PHE A 280 -10.38 2.85 -0.69
N ARG A 281 -10.08 1.54 -0.71
CA ARG A 281 -8.80 0.93 -0.31
C ARG A 281 -7.59 1.64 -0.92
N ASN A 282 -7.69 2.09 -2.18
CA ASN A 282 -6.65 2.82 -2.91
C ASN A 282 -6.06 4.02 -2.13
N ASN A 283 -6.90 4.86 -1.54
CA ASN A 283 -6.43 6.05 -0.82
C ASN A 283 -5.73 5.72 0.51
N LEU A 284 -6.12 4.63 1.17
CA LEU A 284 -5.40 4.10 2.33
C LEU A 284 -4.06 3.46 1.91
N ASN A 285 -4.01 2.77 0.77
CA ASN A 285 -2.77 2.25 0.20
C ASN A 285 -1.74 3.37 -0.03
N LYS A 286 -2.16 4.46 -0.70
CA LYS A 286 -1.37 5.69 -0.91
C LYS A 286 -0.80 6.23 0.42
N ILE A 287 -1.66 6.41 1.44
CA ILE A 287 -1.27 6.94 2.75
C ILE A 287 -0.27 6.03 3.48
N LEU A 288 -0.51 4.71 3.55
CA LEU A 288 0.40 3.80 4.25
C LEU A 288 1.75 3.65 3.53
N ALA A 289 1.76 3.69 2.19
CA ALA A 289 2.97 3.54 1.38
C ALA A 289 3.95 4.71 1.56
N THR A 290 3.46 5.95 1.69
CA THR A 290 4.27 7.18 1.85
C THR A 290 5.22 7.18 3.06
N ALA A 291 5.05 6.28 4.02
CA ALA A 291 6.04 6.05 5.07
C ALA A 291 7.44 5.75 4.50
N TYR A 292 7.51 4.90 3.46
CA TYR A 292 8.74 4.41 2.82
C TYR A 292 8.87 4.85 1.35
N ILE A 293 7.81 4.80 0.55
CA ILE A 293 7.83 5.16 -0.87
C ILE A 293 7.75 6.69 -1.01
N ARG A 294 8.77 7.28 -1.63
CA ARG A 294 8.99 8.75 -1.71
C ARG A 294 9.47 9.22 -3.08
N HIS A 295 8.96 8.57 -4.12
CA HIS A 295 9.16 8.94 -5.53
C HIS A 295 7.84 8.95 -6.32
N GLU A 296 6.84 8.16 -5.90
CA GLU A 296 5.50 8.14 -6.50
C GLU A 296 4.64 9.33 -6.00
N PRO A 297 4.19 10.24 -6.88
CA PRO A 297 3.24 11.28 -6.52
C PRO A 297 1.80 10.73 -6.45
N TRP A 298 0.96 11.33 -5.61
CA TRP A 298 -0.47 11.05 -5.59
C TRP A 298 -1.29 12.23 -5.07
N GLU A 299 -2.56 12.25 -5.43
CA GLU A 299 -3.59 13.10 -4.81
C GLU A 299 -4.88 12.31 -4.51
N MET A 300 -5.75 12.92 -3.71
CA MET A 300 -7.10 12.46 -3.39
C MET A 300 -7.99 13.65 -3.00
N GLY A 301 -9.27 13.58 -3.34
CA GLY A 301 -10.28 14.54 -2.88
C GLY A 301 -10.62 14.28 -1.41
N VAL A 302 -10.86 15.34 -0.63
CA VAL A 302 -11.14 15.25 0.81
C VAL A 302 -12.33 16.15 1.15
N HIS A 303 -13.47 15.54 1.41
CA HIS A 303 -14.76 16.20 1.54
C HIS A 303 -15.40 15.82 2.88
N LYS A 304 -15.71 16.79 3.75
CA LYS A 304 -16.31 16.47 5.06
C LYS A 304 -17.76 16.89 5.12
N ARG A 305 -18.64 15.94 5.45
CA ARG A 305 -20.11 16.11 5.48
C ARG A 305 -20.70 15.26 6.61
N ASN A 306 -21.59 15.86 7.41
CA ASN A 306 -22.19 15.27 8.60
C ASN A 306 -21.15 14.66 9.58
N GLY A 307 -19.99 15.30 9.70
CA GLY A 307 -18.84 14.87 10.53
C GLY A 307 -17.92 13.83 9.89
N VAL A 308 -18.39 13.13 8.85
CA VAL A 308 -17.66 12.07 8.15
C VAL A 308 -16.75 12.68 7.09
N VAL A 309 -15.49 12.23 7.00
CA VAL A 309 -14.54 12.63 5.95
C VAL A 309 -14.55 11.59 4.82
N TYR A 310 -15.01 11.99 3.65
CA TYR A 310 -14.98 11.19 2.43
C TYR A 310 -13.65 11.45 1.70
N LEU A 311 -12.92 10.38 1.36
CA LEU A 311 -11.67 10.44 0.60
C LEU A 311 -11.91 9.89 -0.82
N ASP A 312 -12.06 10.78 -1.79
CA ASP A 312 -12.35 10.40 -3.19
C ASP A 312 -11.06 10.06 -3.95
N VAL A 313 -11.14 9.13 -4.91
CA VAL A 313 -9.96 8.67 -5.66
C VAL A 313 -9.75 9.59 -6.85
N HIS A 314 -8.72 10.44 -6.76
CA HIS A 314 -8.20 11.17 -7.90
C HIS A 314 -7.15 10.33 -8.62
N LYS A 315 -7.21 10.35 -9.96
CA LYS A 315 -6.18 9.84 -10.86
C LYS A 315 -5.37 11.03 -11.40
N LEU A 316 -4.04 10.94 -11.32
CA LEU A 316 -3.15 11.96 -11.89
C LEU A 316 -3.14 11.85 -13.42
N PRO A 317 -2.80 12.93 -14.16
CA PRO A 317 -2.60 12.86 -15.60
C PRO A 317 -1.43 11.92 -15.95
N GLU A 318 -1.74 10.78 -16.55
CA GLU A 318 -0.76 9.80 -17.05
C GLU A 318 -0.44 10.04 -18.53
N ARG A 319 0.76 9.64 -18.97
CA ARG A 319 1.09 9.62 -20.40
C ARG A 319 0.25 8.56 -21.13
N PRO A 320 -0.05 8.71 -22.43
CA PRO A 320 -0.68 7.66 -23.22
C PRO A 320 0.17 6.38 -23.18
N GLN A 321 -0.41 5.28 -22.70
CA GLN A 321 0.29 4.00 -22.56
C GLN A 321 0.63 3.38 -23.92
N SER A 322 1.86 2.89 -24.05
CA SER A 322 2.31 2.08 -25.18
C SER A 322 1.60 0.72 -25.20
N GLU A 323 1.63 0.04 -26.35
CA GLU A 323 1.08 -1.32 -26.45
C GLU A 323 1.77 -2.30 -25.48
N MET A 324 3.06 -2.11 -25.21
CA MET A 324 3.81 -2.95 -24.27
C MET A 324 3.37 -2.73 -22.82
N GLU A 325 3.08 -1.49 -22.40
CA GLU A 325 2.52 -1.20 -21.07
C GLU A 325 1.11 -1.78 -20.94
N ARG A 326 0.22 -1.53 -21.92
CA ARG A 326 -1.13 -2.10 -21.96
C ARG A 326 -1.13 -3.62 -21.88
N ARG A 327 -0.19 -4.27 -22.58
CA ARG A 327 0.02 -5.74 -22.56
C ARG A 327 0.58 -6.24 -21.22
N ARG A 328 1.47 -5.50 -20.55
CA ARG A 328 1.91 -5.81 -19.18
C ARG A 328 0.77 -5.73 -18.18
N CYS A 329 -0.09 -4.73 -18.30
CA CYS A 329 -1.29 -4.62 -17.46
C CYS A 329 -2.32 -5.72 -17.77
N TYR A 330 -2.43 -6.15 -19.04
CA TYR A 330 -3.21 -7.34 -19.41
C TYR A 330 -2.71 -8.63 -18.75
N TRP A 331 -1.40 -8.83 -18.61
CA TRP A 331 -0.83 -9.99 -17.91
C TRP A 331 -1.24 -10.08 -16.43
N GLY A 332 -1.75 -9.00 -15.82
CA GLY A 332 -2.47 -9.04 -14.55
C GLY A 332 -3.82 -9.76 -14.69
N TYR A 333 -4.74 -9.16 -15.44
CA TYR A 333 -6.10 -9.69 -15.64
C TYR A 333 -6.12 -11.10 -16.27
N CYS A 334 -5.17 -11.41 -17.15
CA CYS A 334 -5.02 -12.75 -17.73
C CYS A 334 -4.60 -13.79 -16.67
N PHE A 335 -3.63 -13.46 -15.80
CA PHE A 335 -3.28 -14.33 -14.67
C PHE A 335 -4.43 -14.49 -13.67
N GLU A 336 -5.20 -13.44 -13.40
CA GLU A 336 -6.41 -13.57 -12.57
C GLU A 336 -7.39 -14.59 -13.15
N ASN A 337 -7.72 -14.48 -14.43
CA ASN A 337 -8.65 -15.40 -15.10
C ASN A 337 -8.10 -16.83 -15.18
N LEU A 338 -6.78 -17.00 -15.23
CA LEU A 338 -6.11 -18.31 -15.13
C LEU A 338 -6.18 -18.91 -13.72
N ALA A 339 -6.05 -18.06 -12.70
CA ALA A 339 -6.04 -18.40 -11.28
C ALA A 339 -7.44 -18.46 -10.63
N THR A 340 -8.52 -18.29 -11.42
CA THR A 340 -9.90 -18.45 -10.96
C THR A 340 -10.65 -19.54 -11.72
N GLU A 341 -11.68 -20.11 -11.09
CA GLU A 341 -12.61 -21.03 -11.74
C GLU A 341 -13.64 -20.24 -12.57
N ASP A 342 -13.70 -20.44 -13.89
CA ASP A 342 -14.82 -20.00 -14.74
C ASP A 342 -15.65 -21.22 -15.18
N PRO A 343 -16.87 -21.43 -14.65
CA PRO A 343 -17.77 -22.51 -15.06
C PRO A 343 -18.21 -22.49 -16.52
N ARG A 344 -17.99 -21.38 -17.24
CA ARG A 344 -18.31 -21.22 -18.68
C ARG A 344 -17.21 -21.77 -19.59
N ARG A 345 -15.97 -21.83 -19.10
CA ARG A 345 -14.78 -22.17 -19.89
C ARG A 345 -14.69 -23.68 -20.12
N GLY A 346 -14.73 -24.10 -21.38
CA GLY A 346 -14.57 -25.49 -21.78
C GLY A 346 -13.17 -26.04 -21.50
N ASN A 347 -13.07 -27.36 -21.27
CA ASN A 347 -11.79 -28.03 -21.08
C ASN A 347 -10.87 -27.84 -22.31
N GLY A 348 -9.85 -26.99 -22.16
CA GLY A 348 -8.90 -26.67 -23.23
C GLY A 348 -9.26 -25.45 -24.09
N GLU A 349 -10.27 -24.66 -23.71
CA GLU A 349 -10.49 -23.34 -24.30
C GLU A 349 -9.48 -22.31 -23.74
N GLY A 350 -8.94 -21.45 -24.61
CA GLY A 350 -8.01 -20.40 -24.25
C GLY A 350 -8.64 -19.26 -23.45
N ILE A 351 -7.83 -18.38 -22.87
CA ILE A 351 -8.29 -17.11 -22.29
C ILE A 351 -8.72 -16.17 -23.42
N HIS A 352 -9.93 -15.64 -23.34
CA HIS A 352 -10.51 -14.73 -24.33
C HIS A 352 -11.62 -13.89 -23.68
N HIS A 353 -11.95 -12.74 -24.27
CA HIS A 353 -13.02 -11.82 -23.81
C HIS A 353 -12.92 -11.37 -22.35
N VAL A 354 -11.69 -11.20 -21.84
CA VAL A 354 -11.44 -10.64 -20.50
C VAL A 354 -11.95 -9.20 -20.45
N ASP A 355 -12.94 -8.92 -19.58
CA ASP A 355 -13.46 -7.58 -19.31
C ASP A 355 -13.03 -7.08 -17.92
N ALA A 356 -12.08 -6.14 -17.90
CA ALA A 356 -11.59 -5.53 -16.67
C ALA A 356 -12.58 -4.52 -16.03
N ASN A 357 -13.78 -4.35 -16.59
CA ASN A 357 -14.87 -3.62 -15.97
C ASN A 357 -15.76 -4.51 -15.07
N ALA A 358 -15.63 -5.84 -15.15
CA ALA A 358 -16.30 -6.74 -14.22
C ALA A 358 -15.48 -6.81 -12.91
N GLU A 359 -16.06 -6.36 -11.81
CA GLU A 359 -15.38 -6.21 -10.52
C GLU A 359 -16.29 -6.61 -9.36
N TYR A 360 -15.69 -7.13 -8.27
CA TYR A 360 -16.38 -7.41 -7.01
C TYR A 360 -15.72 -6.61 -5.88
N CYS A 361 -16.53 -5.94 -5.06
CA CYS A 361 -16.07 -5.04 -4.01
C CYS A 361 -16.71 -5.36 -2.65
N ALA A 362 -15.89 -5.67 -1.66
CA ALA A 362 -16.29 -5.82 -0.27
C ALA A 362 -16.31 -4.45 0.44
N VAL A 363 -17.36 -4.18 1.20
CA VAL A 363 -17.53 -2.97 2.03
C VAL A 363 -17.13 -3.31 3.46
N ILE A 364 -15.93 -2.88 3.83
CA ILE A 364 -15.20 -3.33 5.01
C ILE A 364 -15.09 -2.22 6.05
N LYS A 365 -15.41 -2.56 7.31
CA LYS A 365 -15.26 -1.70 8.47
C LYS A 365 -14.03 -2.10 9.29
N THR A 366 -13.24 -1.11 9.69
CA THR A 366 -12.10 -1.28 10.59
C THR A 366 -11.92 -0.02 11.47
N LYS A 367 -10.88 0.00 12.30
CA LYS A 367 -10.45 1.13 13.12
C LYS A 367 -8.92 1.15 13.14
N LEU A 368 -8.34 2.29 12.78
CA LEU A 368 -6.90 2.55 12.87
C LEU A 368 -6.67 3.62 13.94
N GLY A 369 -5.99 3.24 15.02
CA GLY A 369 -5.75 4.11 16.18
C GLY A 369 -7.07 4.55 16.83
N ALA A 370 -7.37 5.84 16.77
CA ALA A 370 -8.65 6.40 17.21
C ALA A 370 -9.78 6.25 16.16
N HIS A 371 -9.44 6.24 14.88
CA HIS A 371 -10.37 6.53 13.78
C HIS A 371 -11.05 5.27 13.25
N ARG A 372 -12.39 5.24 13.25
CA ARG A 372 -13.20 4.19 12.62
C ARG A 372 -13.37 4.50 11.12
N ILE A 373 -13.07 3.52 10.28
CA ILE A 373 -12.99 3.65 8.82
C ILE A 373 -13.97 2.65 8.20
N LEU A 374 -14.66 3.08 7.15
CA LEU A 374 -15.43 2.23 6.25
C LEU A 374 -14.82 2.33 4.85
N MET A 375 -14.47 1.22 4.22
CA MET A 375 -13.78 1.22 2.93
C MET A 375 -14.40 0.26 1.92
N GLY A 376 -14.42 0.66 0.64
CA GLY A 376 -14.58 -0.27 -0.47
C GLY A 376 -13.24 -0.92 -0.83
N ALA A 377 -13.20 -2.25 -0.87
CA ALA A 377 -12.06 -3.05 -1.27
C ALA A 377 -12.45 -3.98 -2.43
N GLU A 378 -11.97 -3.68 -3.64
CA GLU A 378 -11.99 -4.63 -4.76
C GLU A 378 -11.23 -5.91 -4.36
N MET A 379 -11.83 -7.09 -4.56
CA MET A 379 -11.26 -8.39 -4.19
C MET A 379 -11.19 -9.31 -5.40
N ASP A 380 -10.01 -9.89 -5.64
CA ASP A 380 -9.73 -10.61 -6.88
C ASP A 380 -10.51 -11.94 -6.95
N CYS A 381 -10.49 -12.74 -5.87
CA CYS A 381 -11.25 -13.99 -5.73
C CYS A 381 -11.38 -14.44 -4.25
N CYS A 382 -12.09 -15.55 -4.01
CA CYS A 382 -12.14 -16.21 -2.70
C CYS A 382 -11.94 -17.74 -2.76
N ASP A 383 -11.50 -18.30 -1.64
CA ASP A 383 -11.46 -19.75 -1.34
C ASP A 383 -12.22 -20.01 -0.02
N SER A 384 -12.40 -21.26 0.39
CA SER A 384 -13.02 -21.65 1.67
C SER A 384 -12.21 -22.69 2.42
N THR A 385 -12.16 -22.62 3.75
CA THR A 385 -11.57 -23.71 4.55
C THR A 385 -12.41 -24.98 4.47
N ASP A 386 -11.87 -26.12 4.92
CA ASP A 386 -12.62 -27.38 5.02
C ASP A 386 -13.79 -27.30 6.02
N GLU A 387 -13.79 -26.28 6.89
CA GLU A 387 -14.91 -25.91 7.79
C GLU A 387 -16.01 -25.10 7.07
N GLY A 388 -15.85 -24.77 5.79
CA GLY A 388 -16.74 -23.91 5.01
C GLY A 388 -16.54 -22.41 5.24
N ARG A 389 -15.46 -21.98 5.91
CA ARG A 389 -15.20 -20.56 6.18
C ARG A 389 -14.58 -19.90 4.95
N ARG A 390 -15.34 -19.06 4.24
CA ARG A 390 -14.85 -18.27 3.09
C ARG A 390 -13.76 -17.29 3.53
N PHE A 391 -12.74 -17.10 2.69
CA PHE A 391 -11.71 -16.06 2.82
C PHE A 391 -11.27 -15.56 1.44
N TYR A 392 -10.87 -14.29 1.36
CA TYR A 392 -10.37 -13.71 0.10
C TYR A 392 -8.94 -14.15 -0.20
N VAL A 393 -8.59 -14.14 -1.50
CA VAL A 393 -7.24 -14.36 -1.99
C VAL A 393 -6.92 -13.24 -2.99
N GLU A 394 -5.87 -12.48 -2.70
CA GLU A 394 -5.35 -11.44 -3.59
C GLU A 394 -4.44 -12.11 -4.65
N LEU A 395 -4.65 -11.81 -5.92
CA LEU A 395 -3.92 -12.35 -7.07
C LEU A 395 -3.04 -11.25 -7.66
N LYS A 396 -1.76 -11.51 -7.90
CA LYS A 396 -0.84 -10.50 -8.47
C LYS A 396 0.14 -11.13 -9.47
N THR A 397 0.51 -10.38 -10.50
CA THR A 397 1.56 -10.76 -11.46
C THR A 397 2.83 -9.95 -11.19
N SER A 398 4.00 -10.57 -11.35
CA SER A 398 5.30 -9.90 -11.32
C SER A 398 6.24 -10.56 -12.33
N ARG A 399 7.18 -9.83 -12.91
CA ARG A 399 8.34 -10.43 -13.56
C ARG A 399 9.08 -11.35 -12.57
N GLU A 400 9.53 -12.50 -13.05
CA GLU A 400 10.48 -13.36 -12.35
C GLU A 400 11.86 -12.69 -12.28
N VAL A 401 12.57 -12.90 -11.17
CA VAL A 401 13.97 -12.51 -11.05
C VAL A 401 14.79 -13.79 -11.11
N ASP A 402 15.49 -14.02 -12.22
CA ASP A 402 16.43 -15.13 -12.34
C ASP A 402 17.49 -15.00 -11.24
N SER A 403 17.54 -15.96 -10.32
CA SER A 403 18.45 -15.92 -9.16
C SER A 403 19.88 -16.31 -9.52
N ASN A 404 20.39 -15.79 -10.65
CA ASN A 404 21.77 -15.86 -11.06
C ASN A 404 22.59 -14.78 -10.31
N GLU A 405 23.91 -14.93 -10.24
CA GLU A 405 24.76 -14.06 -9.40
C GLU A 405 24.99 -12.63 -9.97
N THR A 406 24.12 -12.14 -10.86
CA THR A 406 24.25 -10.81 -11.45
C THR A 406 23.84 -9.70 -10.47
N ILE A 407 24.58 -8.61 -10.46
CA ILE A 407 24.31 -7.43 -9.62
C ILE A 407 22.94 -6.78 -9.98
N LEU A 408 22.48 -6.92 -11.23
CA LEU A 408 21.18 -6.41 -11.68
C LEU A 408 20.01 -7.20 -11.10
N ASP A 409 20.15 -8.53 -11.01
CA ASP A 409 19.12 -9.42 -10.48
C ASP A 409 18.94 -9.18 -8.97
N GLN A 410 20.05 -9.07 -8.23
CA GLN A 410 20.04 -8.71 -6.81
C GLN A 410 19.36 -7.36 -6.53
N ARG A 411 19.59 -6.33 -7.36
CA ARG A 411 18.88 -5.04 -7.27
C ARG A 411 17.39 -5.18 -7.54
N THR A 412 17.01 -6.10 -8.42
CA THR A 412 15.60 -6.35 -8.77
C THR A 412 14.88 -7.10 -7.64
N GLU A 413 15.54 -8.06 -6.98
CA GLU A 413 15.02 -8.69 -5.75
C GLU A 413 14.88 -7.65 -4.61
N GLU A 414 15.89 -6.80 -4.39
CA GLU A 414 15.80 -5.71 -3.40
C GLU A 414 14.61 -4.78 -3.69
N ARG A 415 14.40 -4.32 -4.94
CA ARG A 415 13.24 -3.47 -5.29
C ARG A 415 11.92 -4.22 -5.08
N TYR A 416 11.84 -5.49 -5.47
CA TYR A 416 10.67 -6.34 -5.26
C TYR A 416 10.30 -6.45 -3.77
N GLU A 417 11.25 -6.76 -2.89
CA GLU A 417 10.96 -6.93 -1.46
C GLU A 417 10.78 -5.60 -0.70
N ARG A 418 11.42 -4.51 -1.14
CA ARG A 418 11.27 -3.17 -0.54
C ARG A 418 9.97 -2.47 -0.94
N GLU A 419 9.55 -2.60 -2.20
CA GLU A 419 8.46 -1.78 -2.78
C GLU A 419 7.22 -2.62 -3.14
N LYS A 420 7.37 -3.67 -3.95
CA LYS A 420 6.22 -4.51 -4.36
C LYS A 420 5.62 -5.29 -3.19
N LEU A 421 6.44 -5.98 -2.39
CA LEU A 421 5.94 -6.69 -1.19
C LEU A 421 5.33 -5.74 -0.15
N LEU A 422 5.81 -4.49 -0.06
CA LEU A 422 5.21 -3.46 0.78
C LEU A 422 3.80 -3.10 0.28
N LYS A 423 3.64 -2.82 -1.01
CA LYS A 423 2.33 -2.55 -1.64
C LYS A 423 1.37 -3.73 -1.47
N PHE A 424 1.80 -4.96 -1.77
CA PHE A 424 0.97 -6.16 -1.65
C PHE A 424 0.54 -6.42 -0.19
N TRP A 425 1.46 -6.25 0.78
CA TRP A 425 1.14 -6.36 2.19
C TRP A 425 0.12 -5.31 2.63
N ILE A 426 0.34 -4.02 2.31
CA ILE A 426 -0.60 -2.94 2.66
C ILE A 426 -2.01 -3.23 2.12
N GLN A 427 -2.09 -3.55 0.82
CA GLN A 427 -3.33 -3.82 0.11
C GLN A 427 -4.13 -4.97 0.75
N SER A 428 -3.45 -6.07 1.08
CA SER A 428 -4.08 -7.24 1.69
C SER A 428 -4.41 -7.03 3.17
N PHE A 429 -3.50 -6.43 3.94
CA PHE A 429 -3.64 -6.20 5.38
C PHE A 429 -4.83 -5.28 5.72
N LEU A 430 -4.98 -4.17 4.98
CA LEU A 430 -6.07 -3.21 5.21
C LEU A 430 -7.46 -3.82 5.06
N ALA A 431 -7.60 -4.83 4.18
CA ALA A 431 -8.85 -5.50 3.85
C ALA A 431 -8.97 -6.91 4.49
N GLY A 432 -8.04 -7.29 5.37
CA GLY A 432 -8.08 -8.56 6.11
C GLY A 432 -7.76 -9.80 5.26
N VAL A 433 -7.23 -9.63 4.05
CA VAL A 433 -6.98 -10.73 3.10
C VAL A 433 -5.80 -11.60 3.59
N PRO A 434 -6.00 -12.89 3.90
CA PRO A 434 -4.97 -13.72 4.55
C PRO A 434 -3.90 -14.29 3.60
N TYR A 435 -4.20 -14.40 2.30
CA TYR A 435 -3.30 -14.98 1.29
C TYR A 435 -3.13 -14.07 0.08
N ILE A 436 -1.91 -14.03 -0.45
CA ILE A 436 -1.58 -13.44 -1.75
C ILE A 436 -0.98 -14.55 -2.61
N VAL A 437 -1.49 -14.74 -3.83
CA VAL A 437 -0.92 -15.67 -4.82
C VAL A 437 -0.29 -14.85 -5.94
N ILE A 438 1.01 -15.08 -6.16
CA ILE A 438 1.82 -14.32 -7.09
C ILE A 438 2.21 -15.21 -8.27
N GLY A 439 1.78 -14.83 -9.48
CA GLY A 439 2.25 -15.39 -10.74
C GLY A 439 3.53 -14.68 -11.18
N PHE A 440 4.62 -15.41 -11.29
CA PHE A 440 5.90 -14.90 -11.78
C PHE A 440 6.06 -15.21 -13.26
N ARG A 441 6.26 -14.17 -14.08
CA ARG A 441 6.28 -14.24 -15.56
C ARG A 441 7.65 -13.89 -16.14
N ASN A 442 8.02 -14.48 -17.28
CA ASN A 442 9.23 -14.11 -18.04
C ASN A 442 9.00 -12.90 -18.97
N ASP A 443 10.03 -12.40 -19.65
CA ASP A 443 9.90 -11.23 -20.55
C ASP A 443 9.09 -11.44 -21.82
N ALA A 444 8.78 -12.69 -22.18
CA ALA A 444 7.81 -12.99 -23.24
C ALA A 444 6.35 -12.92 -22.75
N GLY A 445 6.09 -12.91 -21.44
CA GLY A 445 4.75 -12.97 -20.84
C GLY A 445 4.31 -14.38 -20.42
N GLN A 446 5.20 -15.37 -20.42
CA GLN A 446 4.86 -16.73 -19.98
C GLN A 446 4.96 -16.87 -18.46
N LEU A 447 3.99 -17.54 -17.84
CA LEU A 447 4.00 -17.88 -16.41
C LEU A 447 5.06 -18.96 -16.12
N VAL A 448 6.09 -18.66 -15.32
CA VAL A 448 7.20 -19.57 -15.03
C VAL A 448 7.19 -20.13 -13.59
N ARG A 449 6.58 -19.42 -12.64
CA ARG A 449 6.47 -19.87 -11.24
C ARG A 449 5.23 -19.26 -10.58
N THR A 450 4.69 -19.91 -9.54
CA THR A 450 3.65 -19.35 -8.65
C THR A 450 4.07 -19.46 -7.18
N GLU A 451 3.83 -18.43 -6.38
CA GLU A 451 4.13 -18.40 -4.93
C GLU A 451 2.87 -18.01 -4.15
N ARG A 452 2.47 -18.79 -3.12
CA ARG A 452 1.39 -18.40 -2.20
C ARG A 452 1.97 -17.90 -0.89
N LEU A 453 1.93 -16.59 -0.69
CA LEU A 453 2.31 -15.92 0.55
C LEU A 453 1.13 -15.86 1.52
N ARG A 454 1.43 -15.91 2.83
CA ARG A 454 0.49 -15.50 3.88
C ARG A 454 0.78 -14.04 4.24
N THR A 455 -0.23 -13.18 4.25
CA THR A 455 -0.07 -11.73 4.47
C THR A 455 0.67 -11.40 5.77
N LYS A 456 0.43 -12.18 6.84
CA LYS A 456 1.13 -12.04 8.13
C LYS A 456 2.62 -12.37 8.07
N ASP A 457 3.02 -13.36 7.27
CA ASP A 457 4.40 -13.87 7.18
C ASP A 457 5.31 -12.87 6.43
N ILE A 458 4.77 -12.09 5.49
CA ILE A 458 5.53 -11.08 4.72
C ILE A 458 6.25 -10.11 5.68
N THR A 459 5.56 -9.67 6.73
CA THR A 459 6.13 -8.76 7.74
C THR A 459 7.32 -9.38 8.49
N GLN A 460 7.38 -10.70 8.60
CA GLN A 460 8.49 -11.41 9.25
C GLN A 460 9.69 -11.52 8.30
N ARG A 461 9.44 -11.90 7.03
CA ARG A 461 10.44 -11.98 5.94
C ARG A 461 11.22 -10.66 5.79
N VAL A 462 10.51 -9.56 5.60
CA VAL A 462 11.12 -8.23 5.34
C VAL A 462 11.74 -7.59 6.59
N LYS A 463 11.26 -7.92 7.80
CA LYS A 463 11.86 -7.46 9.06
C LYS A 463 13.21 -8.11 9.32
N MET A 464 13.42 -9.37 8.91
CA MET A 464 14.73 -10.02 9.01
C MET A 464 15.79 -9.38 8.11
N LYS A 465 15.40 -8.85 6.94
CA LYS A 465 16.29 -8.06 6.05
C LYS A 465 16.32 -6.56 6.39
N ASN A 466 15.55 -6.09 7.39
CA ASN A 466 15.39 -4.68 7.77
C ASN A 466 15.05 -3.76 6.56
N TYR A 467 14.09 -4.17 5.73
CA TYR A 467 13.67 -3.42 4.55
C TYR A 467 12.53 -2.43 4.83
N TRP A 468 11.51 -2.84 5.59
CA TRP A 468 10.42 -2.01 6.07
C TRP A 468 9.69 -2.69 7.24
N GLN A 469 8.84 -1.95 7.95
CA GLN A 469 8.11 -2.42 9.12
C GLN A 469 6.63 -1.99 9.05
N GLY A 470 5.69 -2.94 9.05
CA GLY A 470 4.26 -2.61 8.96
C GLY A 470 3.74 -1.70 10.07
N GLY A 471 4.31 -1.79 11.28
CA GLY A 471 4.00 -0.89 12.39
C GLY A 471 4.37 0.58 12.12
N VAL A 472 5.40 0.84 11.30
CA VAL A 472 5.78 2.21 10.88
C VAL A 472 4.74 2.77 9.92
N CYS A 473 4.22 1.96 8.98
CA CYS A 473 3.15 2.36 8.07
C CYS A 473 1.86 2.72 8.85
N LEU A 474 1.49 1.92 9.85
CA LEU A 474 0.35 2.20 10.73
C LEU A 474 0.58 3.43 11.63
N ALA A 475 1.78 3.58 12.20
CA ALA A 475 2.17 4.74 12.99
C ALA A 475 2.23 6.05 12.19
N PHE A 476 2.52 5.97 10.88
CA PHE A 476 2.42 7.09 9.97
C PHE A 476 0.95 7.40 9.62
N ALA A 477 0.17 6.39 9.23
CA ALA A 477 -1.24 6.55 8.86
C ALA A 477 -2.09 7.09 10.02
N ASP A 478 -1.87 6.65 11.26
CA ASP A 478 -2.50 7.20 12.47
C ASP A 478 -2.28 8.73 12.58
N GLU A 479 -1.07 9.20 12.31
CA GLU A 479 -0.76 10.63 12.35
C GLU A 479 -1.39 11.41 11.19
N VAL A 480 -1.42 10.84 9.99
CA VAL A 480 -2.12 11.43 8.83
C VAL A 480 -3.61 11.58 9.12
N LEU A 481 -4.26 10.53 9.61
CA LEU A 481 -5.70 10.54 9.90
C LEU A 481 -6.03 11.48 11.08
N CYS A 482 -5.19 11.51 12.13
CA CYS A 482 -5.32 12.47 13.24
C CYS A 482 -5.23 13.92 12.76
N TRP A 483 -4.20 14.25 11.96
CA TRP A 483 -4.02 15.59 11.40
C TRP A 483 -5.16 15.98 10.46
N LEU A 484 -5.54 15.08 9.55
CA LEU A 484 -6.58 15.34 8.55
C LEU A 484 -7.94 15.56 9.20
N TYR A 485 -8.38 14.65 10.11
CA TYR A 485 -9.67 14.76 10.78
C TYR A 485 -9.78 16.02 11.67
N GLY A 486 -8.66 16.44 12.27
CA GLY A 486 -8.57 17.65 13.10
C GLY A 486 -8.38 18.97 12.33
N THR A 487 -7.99 18.92 11.05
CA THR A 487 -7.77 20.10 10.19
C THR A 487 -8.94 20.35 9.25
N VAL A 488 -9.53 19.29 8.68
CA VAL A 488 -10.63 19.36 7.72
C VAL A 488 -11.92 19.83 8.42
N LYS A 489 -12.47 20.95 7.93
CA LYS A 489 -13.69 21.57 8.44
C LYS A 489 -14.95 20.97 7.84
N GLU A 490 -16.07 21.17 8.53
CA GLU A 490 -17.39 20.71 8.10
C GLU A 490 -17.89 21.47 6.86
N ASN A 491 -18.47 20.75 5.89
CA ASN A 491 -18.98 21.29 4.62
C ASN A 491 -17.96 22.05 3.76
N GLU A 492 -16.68 21.73 3.93
CA GLU A 492 -15.59 22.23 3.08
C GLU A 492 -14.95 21.10 2.27
N ASP A 493 -14.23 21.48 1.21
CA ASP A 493 -13.67 20.59 0.19
C ASP A 493 -12.19 20.89 -0.04
N TYR A 494 -11.37 19.83 -0.06
CA TYR A 494 -9.92 19.92 -0.13
C TYR A 494 -9.34 18.87 -1.09
N ILE A 495 -8.10 19.10 -1.53
CA ILE A 495 -7.24 18.09 -2.15
C ILE A 495 -6.11 17.79 -1.16
N LEU A 496 -5.87 16.51 -0.88
CA LEU A 496 -4.69 16.06 -0.15
C LEU A 496 -3.69 15.50 -1.16
N GLN A 497 -2.49 16.08 -1.23
CA GLN A 497 -1.46 15.69 -2.18
C GLN A 497 -0.14 15.26 -1.51
N PHE A 498 0.57 14.36 -2.18
CA PHE A 498 1.97 14.03 -1.97
C PHE A 498 2.72 14.18 -3.30
N ALA A 499 3.68 15.09 -3.34
CA ALA A 499 4.38 15.45 -4.58
C ALA A 499 5.85 15.82 -4.31
N HIS A 500 6.66 15.87 -5.37
CA HIS A 500 8.07 16.23 -5.30
C HIS A 500 8.30 17.60 -4.61
N PRO A 501 9.13 17.71 -3.55
CA PRO A 501 10.23 16.81 -3.21
C PRO A 501 9.93 15.84 -2.05
N PHE A 502 8.70 15.31 -1.96
CA PHE A 502 8.34 14.15 -1.13
C PHE A 502 8.73 14.28 0.36
N THR A 503 8.63 15.51 0.90
CA THR A 503 9.04 15.90 2.27
C THR A 503 7.88 16.19 3.21
N ARG A 504 6.65 16.25 2.67
CA ARG A 504 5.42 16.53 3.41
C ARG A 504 4.19 16.07 2.62
N LEU A 505 3.07 15.90 3.31
CA LEU A 505 1.73 15.99 2.71
C LEU A 505 1.27 17.44 2.72
N GLU A 506 0.51 17.86 1.70
CA GLU A 506 -0.05 19.21 1.58
C GLU A 506 -1.58 19.12 1.42
N LEU A 507 -2.31 19.90 2.22
CA LEU A 507 -3.76 20.05 2.14
C LEU A 507 -4.06 21.38 1.46
N LEU A 508 -4.72 21.32 0.31
CA LEU A 508 -5.11 22.47 -0.52
C LEU A 508 -6.64 22.59 -0.56
N GLN A 509 -7.17 23.80 -0.71
CA GLN A 509 -8.59 24.05 -0.93
C GLN A 509 -9.02 23.57 -2.34
N ALA A 510 -10.09 22.78 -2.42
CA ALA A 510 -10.71 22.40 -3.68
C ALA A 510 -11.78 23.41 -4.12
N SER A 511 -12.17 23.36 -5.40
CA SER A 511 -13.21 24.23 -5.98
C SER A 511 -14.64 23.71 -5.77
N SER A 512 -14.79 22.42 -5.48
CA SER A 512 -16.06 21.69 -5.62
C SER A 512 -16.02 20.32 -4.95
N CYS A 513 -17.18 19.80 -4.58
CA CYS A 513 -17.40 18.42 -4.14
C CYS A 513 -17.93 17.56 -5.29
N PRO A 514 -17.54 16.29 -5.43
CA PRO A 514 -18.13 15.35 -6.39
C PRO A 514 -19.65 15.18 -6.19
N ASP A 515 -20.41 15.18 -7.28
CA ASP A 515 -21.88 15.01 -7.27
C ASP A 515 -22.32 13.72 -6.58
N ALA A 516 -21.53 12.64 -6.68
CA ALA A 516 -21.77 11.37 -6.00
C ALA A 516 -21.79 11.50 -4.46
N ILE A 517 -20.98 12.40 -3.90
CA ILE A 517 -20.97 12.69 -2.45
C ILE A 517 -22.13 13.61 -2.10
N THR A 518 -22.37 14.67 -2.89
CA THR A 518 -23.49 15.60 -2.68
C THR A 518 -24.83 14.85 -2.65
N HIS A 519 -25.11 14.06 -3.70
CA HIS A 519 -26.33 13.25 -3.82
C HIS A 519 -26.40 12.14 -2.75
N HIS A 520 -25.27 11.60 -2.27
CA HIS A 520 -25.29 10.68 -1.13
C HIS A 520 -25.84 11.36 0.14
N ILE A 521 -25.39 12.58 0.44
CA ILE A 521 -25.79 13.33 1.63
C ILE A 521 -27.25 13.81 1.54
N GLU A 522 -27.76 14.09 0.33
CA GLU A 522 -29.18 14.40 0.09
C GLU A 522 -30.12 13.19 0.27
N LEU A 523 -29.58 11.97 0.30
CA LEU A 523 -30.29 10.70 0.48
C LEU A 523 -30.10 10.06 1.88
N LEU A 524 -29.58 10.82 2.87
CA LEU A 524 -29.35 10.38 4.26
C LEU A 524 -30.27 11.08 5.27
#